data_AF-A0A4R1B795-F1
#
_entry.id   AF-A0A4R1B795-F1
#
_cell.length_a   1.000
_cell.length_b   1.000
_cell.length_c   1.000
_cell.angle_alpha   90.00
_cell.angle_beta   90.00
_cell.angle_gamma   90.00
#
_symmetry.space_group_name_H-M   'P 1'
#
loop_
_entity.id
_entity.type
_entity.pdbx_description
1 polymer ?
#
loop_
_entity_poly.entity_id
_entity_poly.type
_entity_poly.pdbx_seq_one_letter_code
_entity_poly.pdbx_strand_id
1 'polypeptide(L)'
;METRQGIITIVHGFHPATPVPAIVYRNNLRFRFALVFETAIPDCGSIVFQSESYIGLLSIIIRNLDFDGIQIDADENNTYDSFDSYKESLFRIAEPDRLPARRILFKNNGKLTCYEETEFWAFCGGPSPYSDSFTISFYTENDMSGTFDAICADSRFAEMVTIRETIQGLPRPELSWWRKLRLINRRWRKGSDR
;
A
#
# COMPACT_ATOMS: atom_id res chain seq x y z
N MET A 1 -28.17 -7.38 5.52
CA MET A 1 -26.82 -7.97 5.51
C MET A 1 -26.04 -7.26 6.59
N GLU A 2 -25.51 -7.97 7.57
CA GLU A 2 -24.57 -7.38 8.53
C GLU A 2 -23.28 -7.05 7.78
N THR A 3 -22.87 -5.79 7.82
CA THR A 3 -21.60 -5.35 7.25
C THR A 3 -20.48 -5.99 8.06
N ARG A 4 -19.72 -6.92 7.46
CA ARG A 4 -18.60 -7.55 8.13
C ARG A 4 -17.50 -6.51 8.32
N GLN A 5 -17.18 -6.20 9.57
CA GLN A 5 -16.06 -5.33 9.87
C GLN A 5 -14.74 -6.06 9.62
N GLY A 6 -13.83 -5.39 8.92
CA GLY A 6 -12.48 -5.89 8.72
C GLY A 6 -11.64 -5.85 9.99
N ILE A 7 -10.57 -6.65 10.06
CA ILE A 7 -9.57 -6.53 11.12
C ILE A 7 -8.27 -6.07 10.47
N ILE A 8 -7.70 -4.99 11.01
CA ILE A 8 -6.44 -4.44 10.52
C ILE A 8 -5.42 -4.29 11.65
N THR A 9 -4.15 -4.40 11.29
CA THR A 9 -3.03 -3.98 12.14
C THR A 9 -2.31 -2.81 11.48
N ILE A 10 -2.02 -1.76 12.24
CA ILE A 10 -1.29 -0.58 11.77
C ILE A 10 0.20 -0.78 12.06
N VAL A 11 1.07 -0.46 11.10
CA VAL A 11 2.53 -0.51 11.29
C VAL A 11 3.15 0.82 10.88
N HIS A 12 3.81 1.50 11.82
CA HIS A 12 4.59 2.72 11.53
C HIS A 12 6.06 2.37 11.32
N GLY A 13 6.60 2.66 10.14
CA GLY A 13 7.99 2.39 9.80
C GLY A 13 8.20 1.05 9.07
N PHE A 14 9.44 0.59 9.11
CA PHE A 14 9.93 -0.51 8.29
C PHE A 14 10.05 -1.79 9.10
N HIS A 15 9.78 -2.91 8.45
CA HIS A 15 10.01 -4.23 9.03
C HIS A 15 11.22 -4.90 8.37
N PRO A 16 12.11 -5.58 9.12
CA PRO A 16 13.29 -6.23 8.57
C PRO A 16 13.02 -7.22 7.44
N ALA A 17 11.84 -7.86 7.47
CA ALA A 17 11.44 -8.86 6.49
C ALA A 17 10.80 -8.28 5.22
N THR A 18 10.37 -7.02 5.24
CA THR A 18 9.75 -6.37 4.08
C THR A 18 10.83 -5.66 3.27
N PRO A 19 11.11 -6.10 2.03
CA PRO A 19 12.09 -5.43 1.18
C PRO A 19 11.57 -4.05 0.78
N VAL A 20 12.40 -3.03 0.92
CA VAL A 20 12.04 -1.68 0.47
C VAL A 20 12.19 -1.58 -1.05
N PRO A 21 11.14 -1.15 -1.78
CA PRO A 21 11.16 -1.10 -3.24
C PRO A 21 12.23 -0.16 -3.79
N ALA A 22 12.81 -0.50 -4.94
CA ALA A 22 13.85 0.32 -5.55
C ALA A 22 13.34 1.73 -5.92
N ILE A 23 12.05 1.88 -6.24
CA ILE A 23 11.43 3.17 -6.57
C ILE A 23 11.37 4.10 -5.35
N VAL A 24 11.14 3.55 -4.16
CA VAL A 24 11.14 4.28 -2.87
C VAL A 24 12.51 4.90 -2.61
N TYR A 25 13.59 4.13 -2.80
CA TYR A 25 14.95 4.67 -2.66
C TYR A 25 15.28 5.75 -3.68
N ARG A 26 14.92 5.53 -4.96
CA ARG A 26 15.24 6.48 -6.05
C ARG A 26 14.54 7.83 -5.90
N ASN A 27 13.36 7.84 -5.28
CA ASN A 27 12.57 9.05 -5.05
C ASN A 27 12.72 9.60 -3.64
N ASN A 28 13.68 9.10 -2.85
CA ASN A 28 13.94 9.57 -1.49
C ASN A 28 12.69 9.51 -0.58
N LEU A 29 11.83 8.50 -0.77
CA LEU A 29 10.72 8.24 0.13
C LEU A 29 11.30 7.53 1.38
N ARG A 30 11.27 8.21 2.53
CA ARG A 30 12.01 7.85 3.75
C ARG A 30 11.15 7.23 4.82
N PHE A 31 9.86 7.53 4.80
CA PHE A 31 8.92 7.07 5.79
C PHE A 31 8.06 5.97 5.18
N ARG A 32 7.64 5.03 6.01
CA ARG A 32 6.70 3.97 5.66
C ARG A 32 5.62 3.94 6.72
N PHE A 33 4.41 3.66 6.31
CA PHE A 33 3.37 3.13 7.16
C PHE A 33 2.63 2.05 6.38
N ALA A 34 2.07 1.07 7.07
CA ALA A 34 1.39 -0.03 6.43
C ALA A 34 0.13 -0.41 7.20
N LEU A 35 -0.86 -0.88 6.44
CA LEU A 35 -2.07 -1.49 6.97
C LEU A 35 -2.08 -2.96 6.58
N VAL A 36 -2.13 -3.82 7.59
CA VAL A 36 -2.14 -5.27 7.42
C VAL A 36 -3.58 -5.72 7.52
N PHE A 37 -4.19 -6.03 6.38
CA PHE A 37 -5.56 -6.57 6.33
C PHE A 37 -5.51 -8.07 6.56
N GLU A 38 -6.16 -8.52 7.62
CA GLU A 38 -6.29 -9.93 7.91
C GLU A 38 -7.25 -10.59 6.93
N THR A 39 -6.83 -11.73 6.37
CA THR A 39 -7.66 -12.48 5.43
C THR A 39 -8.39 -13.66 6.06
N ALA A 40 -7.97 -14.06 7.26
CA ALA A 40 -8.59 -15.13 8.02
C ALA A 40 -9.91 -14.65 8.61
N ILE A 41 -11.01 -14.88 7.90
CA ILE A 41 -12.36 -14.69 8.43
C ILE A 41 -12.82 -16.04 9.02
N PRO A 42 -13.20 -16.09 10.31
CA PRO A 42 -13.84 -17.27 10.88
C PRO A 42 -14.99 -17.73 9.97
N ASP A 43 -15.04 -19.03 9.66
CA ASP A 43 -16.07 -19.66 8.82
C ASP A 43 -16.02 -19.36 7.31
N CYS A 44 -15.03 -18.60 6.83
CA CYS A 44 -14.77 -18.46 5.40
C CYS A 44 -13.55 -19.32 5.03
N GLY A 45 -13.78 -20.47 4.37
CA GLY A 45 -12.71 -21.37 3.92
C GLY A 45 -11.82 -20.80 2.79
N SER A 46 -11.93 -19.52 2.49
CA SER A 46 -11.24 -18.82 1.40
C SER A 46 -10.67 -17.49 1.88
N ILE A 47 -9.52 -17.12 1.31
CA ILE A 47 -8.93 -15.79 1.46
C ILE A 47 -9.89 -14.79 0.80
N VAL A 48 -10.45 -13.86 1.58
CA VAL A 48 -11.31 -12.79 1.06
C VAL A 48 -10.65 -11.45 1.32
N PHE A 49 -10.49 -10.68 0.24
CA PHE A 49 -10.02 -9.30 0.33
C PHE A 49 -11.18 -8.36 0.61
N GLN A 50 -11.01 -7.48 1.61
CA GLN A 50 -12.01 -6.50 2.03
C GLN A 50 -11.98 -5.26 1.12
N SER A 51 -12.44 -5.44 -0.12
CA SER A 51 -12.35 -4.41 -1.17
C SER A 51 -13.05 -3.10 -0.81
N GLU A 52 -14.17 -3.15 -0.10
CA GLU A 52 -14.91 -1.95 0.33
C GLU A 52 -14.10 -1.12 1.32
N SER A 53 -13.54 -1.76 2.35
CA SER A 53 -12.66 -1.16 3.34
C SER A 53 -11.43 -0.52 2.69
N TYR A 54 -10.80 -1.22 1.73
CA TYR A 54 -9.66 -0.70 0.99
C TYR A 54 -10.01 0.51 0.11
N ILE A 55 -11.12 0.47 -0.63
CA ILE A 55 -11.58 1.62 -1.42
C ILE A 55 -11.98 2.80 -0.52
N GLY A 56 -12.58 2.52 0.64
CA GLY A 56 -12.87 3.52 1.67
C GLY A 56 -11.60 4.22 2.15
N LEU A 57 -10.59 3.45 2.53
CA LEU A 57 -9.26 3.93 2.90
C LEU A 57 -8.66 4.81 1.80
N LEU A 58 -8.55 4.29 0.57
CA LEU A 58 -7.96 5.03 -0.54
C LEU A 58 -8.71 6.33 -0.82
N SER A 59 -10.03 6.33 -0.71
CA SER A 59 -10.84 7.55 -0.89
C SER A 59 -10.48 8.64 0.13
N ILE A 60 -10.19 8.25 1.37
CA ILE A 60 -9.81 9.20 2.43
C ILE A 60 -8.35 9.65 2.23
N ILE A 61 -7.43 8.74 1.90
CA ILE A 61 -6.04 9.07 1.57
C ILE A 61 -5.98 10.09 0.43
N ILE A 62 -6.68 9.82 -0.67
CA ILE A 62 -6.72 10.69 -1.85
C ILE A 62 -7.19 12.11 -1.51
N ARG A 63 -8.12 12.25 -0.55
CA ARG A 63 -8.61 13.56 -0.11
C ARG A 63 -7.62 14.32 0.77
N ASN A 64 -6.68 13.63 1.41
CA ASN A 64 -5.73 14.20 2.36
C ASN A 64 -4.30 14.33 1.79
N LEU A 65 -4.01 13.70 0.65
CA LEU A 65 -2.74 13.83 -0.05
C LEU A 65 -2.80 14.96 -1.08
N ASP A 66 -1.75 15.77 -1.11
CA ASP A 66 -1.54 16.76 -2.17
C ASP A 66 -0.83 16.11 -3.38
N PHE A 67 -1.57 15.93 -4.46
CA PHE A 67 -1.09 15.35 -5.72
C PHE A 67 -1.89 15.88 -6.91
N ASP A 68 -1.27 15.92 -8.09
CA ASP A 68 -1.88 16.32 -9.36
C ASP A 68 -1.92 15.18 -10.39
N GLY A 69 -1.31 14.04 -10.07
CA GLY A 69 -1.33 12.84 -10.90
C GLY A 69 -1.37 11.56 -10.07
N ILE A 70 -2.15 10.60 -10.53
CA ILE A 70 -2.23 9.25 -9.97
C ILE A 70 -1.99 8.22 -11.07
N GLN A 71 -1.32 7.12 -10.73
CA GLN A 71 -1.21 5.95 -11.59
C GLN A 71 -1.40 4.71 -10.73
N ILE A 72 -2.39 3.89 -11.07
CA ILE A 72 -2.78 2.69 -10.34
C ILE A 72 -2.50 1.50 -11.22
N ASP A 73 -1.54 0.68 -10.84
CA ASP A 73 -1.24 -0.57 -11.54
C ASP A 73 -1.97 -1.70 -10.78
N ALA A 74 -3.14 -2.10 -11.27
CA ALA A 74 -3.94 -3.13 -10.62
C ALA A 74 -3.27 -4.51 -10.74
N ASP A 75 -2.83 -4.86 -11.95
CA ASP A 75 -2.13 -6.11 -12.25
C ASP A 75 -1.06 -5.91 -13.34
N GLU A 76 -0.69 -6.97 -14.07
CA GLU A 76 0.30 -6.91 -15.15
C GLU A 76 -0.21 -6.22 -16.43
N ASN A 77 -1.52 -6.24 -16.66
CA ASN A 77 -2.18 -5.81 -17.89
C ASN A 77 -3.03 -4.55 -17.70
N ASN A 78 -3.44 -4.25 -16.46
CA ASN A 78 -4.37 -3.18 -16.15
C ASN A 78 -3.68 -2.04 -15.40
N THR A 79 -3.71 -0.85 -16.00
CA THR A 79 -3.22 0.40 -15.40
C THR A 79 -4.29 1.49 -15.58
N TYR A 80 -4.51 2.28 -14.54
CA TYR A 80 -5.49 3.35 -14.50
C TYR A 80 -4.80 4.67 -14.13
N ASP A 81 -5.29 5.77 -14.66
CA ASP A 81 -4.85 7.13 -14.39
C ASP A 81 -5.83 7.91 -13.49
N SER A 82 -6.90 7.25 -13.04
CA SER A 82 -7.89 7.82 -12.12
C SER A 82 -8.35 6.78 -11.09
N PHE A 83 -8.68 7.28 -9.90
CA PHE A 83 -9.22 6.45 -8.83
C PHE A 83 -10.61 5.90 -9.15
N ASP A 84 -11.47 6.70 -9.79
CA ASP A 84 -12.83 6.28 -10.14
C ASP A 84 -12.82 5.15 -11.17
N SER A 85 -11.98 5.23 -12.21
CA SER A 85 -11.84 4.16 -13.21
C SER A 85 -11.34 2.86 -12.57
N TYR A 86 -10.38 2.95 -11.65
CA TYR A 86 -9.90 1.77 -10.91
C TYR A 86 -11.01 1.17 -10.03
N LYS A 87 -11.70 2.01 -9.25
CA LYS A 87 -12.79 1.60 -8.37
C LYS A 87 -13.89 0.88 -9.14
N GLU A 88 -14.35 1.46 -10.25
CA GLU A 88 -15.36 0.84 -11.11
C GLU A 88 -14.90 -0.51 -11.63
N SER A 89 -13.64 -0.61 -12.08
CA SER A 89 -13.10 -1.86 -12.59
C SER A 89 -13.00 -2.93 -11.50
N LEU A 90 -12.59 -2.57 -10.29
CA LEU A 90 -12.49 -3.50 -9.16
C LEU A 90 -13.86 -4.11 -8.81
N PHE A 91 -14.92 -3.29 -8.78
CA PHE A 91 -16.25 -3.75 -8.42
C PHE A 91 -16.98 -4.55 -9.51
N ARG A 92 -16.47 -4.54 -10.76
CA ARG A 92 -16.94 -5.46 -11.82
C ARG A 92 -16.44 -6.89 -11.62
N ILE A 93 -15.36 -7.08 -10.86
CA ILE A 93 -14.83 -8.40 -10.51
C ILE A 93 -15.71 -9.00 -9.40
N ALA A 94 -15.96 -10.31 -9.47
CA ALA A 94 -16.67 -11.03 -8.43
C ALA A 94 -15.89 -10.93 -7.10
N GLU A 95 -16.60 -10.73 -6.00
CA GLU A 95 -16.00 -10.48 -4.67
C GLU A 95 -14.85 -11.42 -4.28
N PRO A 96 -14.94 -12.76 -4.42
CA PRO A 96 -13.84 -13.65 -4.03
C PRO A 96 -12.58 -13.46 -4.87
N ASP A 97 -12.70 -12.88 -6.07
CA ASP A 97 -11.59 -12.66 -7.00
C ASP A 97 -11.05 -11.22 -6.95
N ARG A 98 -11.66 -10.34 -6.15
CA ARG A 98 -11.19 -8.96 -5.99
C ARG A 98 -9.85 -8.96 -5.27
N LEU A 99 -8.91 -8.17 -5.78
CA LEU A 99 -7.60 -7.96 -5.17
C LEU A 99 -7.29 -6.47 -5.08
N PRO A 100 -6.48 -6.04 -4.10
CA PRO A 100 -5.97 -4.68 -4.04
C PRO A 100 -5.12 -4.38 -5.28
N ALA A 101 -4.93 -3.10 -5.59
CA ALA A 101 -3.99 -2.72 -6.64
C ALA A 101 -2.58 -3.18 -6.23
N ARG A 102 -1.80 -3.67 -7.18
CA ARG A 102 -0.41 -4.06 -6.90
C ARG A 102 0.40 -2.87 -6.38
N ARG A 103 0.17 -1.68 -6.95
CA ARG A 103 0.81 -0.43 -6.52
C ARG A 103 0.07 0.80 -7.01
N ILE A 104 0.22 1.90 -6.28
CA ILE A 104 -0.27 3.23 -6.66
C ILE A 104 0.84 4.26 -6.55
N LEU A 105 0.98 5.10 -7.56
CA LEU A 105 1.92 6.20 -7.62
C LEU A 105 1.15 7.51 -7.54
N PHE A 106 1.41 8.31 -6.50
CA PHE A 106 0.91 9.67 -6.37
C PHE A 106 2.03 10.65 -6.73
N LYS A 107 1.73 11.57 -7.64
CA LYS A 107 2.69 12.52 -8.20
C LYS A 107 2.21 13.95 -8.00
N ASN A 108 3.14 14.86 -7.78
CA ASN A 108 2.91 16.30 -7.80
C ASN A 108 3.94 16.93 -8.75
N ASN A 109 3.48 17.61 -9.79
CA ASN A 109 4.30 18.17 -10.87
C ASN A 109 5.28 17.13 -11.46
N GLY A 110 4.80 15.90 -11.66
CA GLY A 110 5.58 14.77 -12.18
C GLY A 110 6.59 14.13 -11.19
N LYS A 111 6.79 14.71 -9.99
CA LYS A 111 7.61 14.11 -8.92
C LYS A 111 6.75 13.13 -8.11
N LEU A 112 7.26 11.92 -7.85
CA LEU A 112 6.60 10.95 -6.97
C LEU A 112 6.63 11.45 -5.51
N THR A 113 5.46 11.66 -4.91
CA THR A 113 5.29 12.16 -3.53
C THR A 113 4.89 11.06 -2.57
N CYS A 114 4.07 10.11 -3.04
CA CYS A 114 3.68 8.91 -2.30
C CYS A 114 3.70 7.69 -3.22
N TYR A 115 4.14 6.56 -2.69
CA TYR A 115 4.10 5.26 -3.35
C TYR A 115 3.37 4.28 -2.45
N GLU A 116 2.30 3.66 -2.94
CA GLU A 116 1.65 2.52 -2.32
C GLU A 116 2.10 1.24 -3.03
N GLU A 117 2.34 0.19 -2.27
CA GLU A 117 2.56 -1.16 -2.78
C GLU A 117 1.87 -2.17 -1.88
N THR A 118 1.18 -3.11 -2.53
CA THR A 118 0.57 -4.23 -1.83
C THR A 118 1.54 -5.41 -1.79
N GLU A 119 1.83 -5.88 -0.59
CA GLU A 119 2.53 -7.12 -0.32
C GLU A 119 1.50 -8.24 -0.10
N PHE A 120 1.48 -9.21 -1.02
CA PHE A 120 0.50 -10.30 -1.07
C PHE A 120 0.89 -11.50 -0.19
N TRP A 121 1.13 -11.25 1.11
CA TRP A 121 1.53 -12.28 2.07
C TRP A 121 0.50 -13.40 2.21
N ALA A 122 -0.78 -13.12 1.91
CA ALA A 122 -1.86 -14.10 1.80
C ALA A 122 -1.56 -15.29 0.88
N PHE A 123 -0.66 -15.13 -0.10
CA PHE A 123 -0.34 -16.19 -1.07
C PHE A 123 0.96 -16.93 -0.79
N CYS A 124 1.83 -16.42 0.09
CA CYS A 124 3.14 -17.00 0.31
C CYS A 124 3.51 -17.20 1.79
N GLY A 125 2.66 -16.75 2.72
CA GLY A 125 2.95 -16.70 4.14
C GLY A 125 3.99 -15.62 4.46
N GLY A 126 3.97 -15.11 5.69
CA GLY A 126 4.85 -14.04 6.13
C GLY A 126 5.15 -14.13 7.62
N PRO A 127 6.17 -13.41 8.12
CA PRO A 127 6.36 -13.28 9.56
C PRO A 127 5.20 -12.47 10.16
N SER A 128 4.93 -12.64 11.45
CA SER A 128 4.04 -11.72 12.18
C SER A 128 4.53 -10.25 12.03
N PRO A 129 3.63 -9.27 11.81
CA PRO A 129 2.17 -9.37 11.75
C PRO A 129 1.61 -9.75 10.36
N TYR A 130 2.46 -9.97 9.35
CA TYR A 130 2.06 -10.08 7.95
C TYR A 130 1.56 -11.45 7.51
N SER A 131 1.65 -12.49 8.33
CA SER A 131 1.19 -13.84 7.94
C SER A 131 -0.25 -13.80 7.43
N ASP A 132 -0.46 -14.37 6.25
CA ASP A 132 -1.79 -14.56 5.66
C ASP A 132 -2.58 -13.24 5.52
N SER A 133 -1.90 -12.17 5.10
CA SER A 133 -2.48 -10.82 5.01
C SER A 133 -2.33 -10.20 3.63
N PHE A 134 -3.16 -9.21 3.33
CA PHE A 134 -2.83 -8.19 2.32
C PHE A 134 -2.26 -6.99 3.06
N THR A 135 -0.97 -6.73 2.89
CA THR A 135 -0.31 -5.59 3.53
C THR A 135 -0.19 -4.44 2.54
N ILE A 136 -0.88 -3.34 2.82
CA ILE A 136 -0.86 -2.13 2.00
C ILE A 136 0.20 -1.19 2.58
N SER A 137 1.35 -1.11 1.93
CA SER A 137 2.48 -0.31 2.36
C SER A 137 2.55 0.99 1.59
N PHE A 138 2.59 2.10 2.31
CA PHE A 138 2.77 3.41 1.71
C PHE A 138 4.10 4.01 2.13
N TYR A 139 4.69 4.74 1.20
CA TYR A 139 6.00 5.34 1.35
C TYR A 139 5.96 6.82 0.98
N THR A 140 6.47 7.68 1.85
CA THR A 140 6.39 9.13 1.72
C THR A 140 7.74 9.79 1.98
N GLU A 141 7.95 10.99 1.44
CA GLU A 141 9.19 11.77 1.68
C GLU A 141 9.25 12.33 3.10
N ASN A 142 8.11 12.82 3.61
CA ASN A 142 7.94 13.35 4.96
C ASN A 142 7.21 12.34 5.85
N ASP A 143 7.38 12.49 7.17
CA ASP A 143 6.62 11.70 8.13
C ASP A 143 5.14 12.09 8.05
N MET A 144 4.30 11.13 7.69
CA MET A 144 2.85 11.29 7.60
C MET A 144 2.11 10.44 8.64
N SER A 145 2.81 9.82 9.59
CA SER A 145 2.21 8.94 10.61
C SER A 145 0.96 9.53 11.26
N GLY A 146 1.02 10.78 11.75
CA GLY A 146 -0.14 11.44 12.35
C GLY A 146 -1.30 11.70 11.38
N THR A 147 -1.02 11.97 10.10
CA THR A 147 -2.07 12.05 9.06
C THR A 147 -2.71 10.67 8.87
N PHE A 148 -1.92 9.60 8.88
CA PHE A 148 -2.42 8.24 8.74
C PHE A 148 -3.22 7.76 9.95
N ASP A 149 -2.82 8.13 11.16
CA ASP A 149 -3.59 7.88 12.37
C ASP A 149 -4.95 8.58 12.30
N ALA A 150 -4.97 9.84 11.84
CA ALA A 150 -6.21 10.58 11.63
C ALA A 150 -7.11 9.94 10.56
N ILE A 151 -6.52 9.40 9.49
CA ILE A 151 -7.26 8.64 8.46
C ILE A 151 -7.84 7.36 9.05
N CYS A 152 -7.08 6.64 9.87
CA CYS A 152 -7.55 5.42 10.52
C CYS A 152 -8.64 5.68 11.57
N ALA A 153 -8.62 6.88 12.18
CA ALA A 153 -9.63 7.35 13.11
C ALA A 153 -10.84 8.03 12.43
N ASP A 154 -10.83 8.21 11.10
CA ASP A 154 -11.97 8.77 10.36
C ASP A 154 -13.19 7.86 10.55
N SER A 155 -14.32 8.43 10.99
CA SER A 155 -15.50 7.65 11.38
C SER A 155 -16.00 6.73 10.25
N ARG A 156 -15.86 7.15 8.99
CA ARG A 156 -16.30 6.35 7.84
C ARG A 156 -15.45 5.09 7.70
N PHE A 157 -14.15 5.20 7.96
CA PHE A 157 -13.24 4.05 7.92
C PHE A 157 -13.35 3.20 9.18
N ALA A 158 -13.44 3.84 10.35
CA ALA A 158 -13.60 3.15 11.63
C ALA A 158 -14.90 2.33 11.72
N GLU A 159 -15.95 2.68 10.97
CA GLU A 159 -17.15 1.85 10.84
C GLU A 159 -16.91 0.56 10.04
N MET A 160 -15.93 0.56 9.13
CA MET A 160 -15.62 -0.57 8.23
C MET A 160 -14.58 -1.53 8.81
N VAL A 161 -13.73 -1.08 9.74
CA VAL A 161 -12.63 -1.89 10.27
C VAL A 161 -12.46 -1.76 11.79
N THR A 162 -12.00 -2.83 12.41
CA THR A 162 -11.49 -2.88 13.77
C THR A 162 -9.96 -2.87 13.72
N ILE A 163 -9.35 -1.90 14.39
CA ILE A 163 -7.89 -1.87 14.58
C ILE A 163 -7.55 -2.84 15.72
N ARG A 164 -6.81 -3.90 15.42
CA ARG A 164 -6.34 -4.87 16.40
C ARG A 164 -5.22 -4.28 17.27
N GLU A 165 -4.21 -3.74 16.61
CA GLU A 165 -3.05 -3.15 17.28
C GLU A 165 -2.32 -2.17 16.36
N THR A 166 -1.43 -1.39 16.97
CA THR A 166 -0.52 -0.48 16.29
C THR A 166 0.92 -0.85 16.68
N ILE A 167 1.74 -1.16 15.68
CA ILE A 167 3.12 -1.61 15.84
C ILE A 167 4.08 -0.51 15.39
N GLN A 168 5.06 -0.22 16.23
CA GLN A 168 6.19 0.64 15.86
C GLN A 168 7.29 -0.21 15.22
N GLY A 169 7.48 -0.03 13.92
CA GLY A 169 8.59 -0.56 13.15
C GLY A 169 9.87 0.27 13.27
N LEU A 170 10.88 -0.13 12.50
CA LEU A 170 12.21 0.46 12.49
C LEU A 170 12.30 1.67 11.54
N PRO A 171 13.32 2.52 11.69
CA PRO A 171 13.69 3.49 10.66
C PRO A 171 14.02 2.80 9.33
N ARG A 172 14.00 3.57 8.23
CA ARG A 172 14.35 3.04 6.91
C ARG A 172 15.75 2.42 6.93
N PRO A 173 15.92 1.17 6.48
CA PRO A 173 17.23 0.55 6.44
C PRO A 173 18.16 1.33 5.49
N GLU A 174 19.40 1.55 5.93
CA GLU A 174 20.40 2.17 5.06
C GLU A 174 20.81 1.22 3.93
N LEU A 175 20.93 1.76 2.72
CA LEU A 175 21.53 1.02 1.63
C LEU A 175 23.03 0.88 1.86
N SER A 176 23.52 -0.36 1.86
CA SER A 176 24.95 -0.64 1.69
C SER A 176 25.50 0.10 0.45
N TRP A 177 26.76 0.51 0.51
CA TRP A 177 27.42 1.26 -0.55
C TRP A 177 27.36 0.54 -1.92
N TRP A 178 27.48 -0.79 -1.95
CA TRP A 178 27.33 -1.59 -3.19
C TRP A 178 25.93 -1.48 -3.80
N ARG A 179 24.88 -1.46 -2.98
CA ARG A 179 23.50 -1.27 -3.46
C ARG A 179 23.30 0.15 -4.01
N LYS A 180 23.90 1.16 -3.39
CA LYS A 180 23.90 2.54 -3.90
C LYS A 180 24.52 2.60 -5.31
N LEU A 181 25.68 1.97 -5.53
CA LEU A 181 26.33 1.92 -6.86
C LEU A 181 25.48 1.23 -7.94
N ARG A 182 24.83 0.09 -7.60
CA ARG A 182 23.95 -0.61 -8.55
C ARG A 182 22.74 0.23 -8.98
N LEU A 183 22.19 1.05 -8.07
CA LEU A 183 21.09 1.95 -8.40
C LEU A 183 21.54 3.07 -9.35
N ILE A 184 22.76 3.58 -9.18
CA ILE A 184 23.35 4.60 -10.08
C ILE A 184 23.55 4.00 -11.48
N ASN A 185 24.16 2.83 -11.61
CA ASN A 185 24.49 2.22 -12.91
C ASN A 185 23.24 1.87 -13.76
N ARG A 186 22.08 1.60 -13.14
CA ARG A 186 20.82 1.39 -13.87
C ARG A 186 20.26 2.68 -14.49
N ARG A 187 20.61 3.86 -13.95
CA ARG A 187 20.19 5.16 -14.50
C ARG A 187 20.87 5.46 -15.84
N TRP A 188 22.11 5.04 -16.00
CA TRP A 188 22.90 5.24 -17.22
C TRP A 188 22.44 4.36 -18.39
N ARG A 189 22.03 3.11 -18.12
CA ARG A 189 21.58 2.18 -19.18
C ARG A 189 20.22 2.52 -19.80
N LYS A 190 19.33 3.23 -19.10
CA LYS A 190 18.02 3.63 -19.66
C LYS A 190 18.07 4.93 -20.47
N GLY A 191 19.24 5.58 -20.54
CA GLY A 191 19.43 6.84 -21.27
C GLY A 191 20.08 6.69 -22.66
N SER A 192 20.49 5.49 -23.08
CA SER A 192 21.17 5.29 -24.38
C SER A 192 20.29 4.71 -25.49
N ASP A 193 19.01 4.46 -25.23
CA ASP A 193 18.05 3.91 -26.21
C ASP A 193 17.04 4.97 -26.68
N ARG A 194 17.47 6.24 -26.80
CA ARG A 194 16.72 7.32 -27.44
C ARG A 194 17.53 7.95 -28.55
#